data_AF-D4XGW5-F1
#
_entry.id   AF-D4XGW5-F1
#
_cell.length_a   1.000
_cell.length_b   1.000
_cell.length_c   1.000
_cell.angle_alpha   90.00
_cell.angle_beta   90.00
_cell.angle_gamma   90.00
#
_symmetry.space_group_name_H-M   'P 1'
#
loop_
_entity.id
_entity.type
_entity.pdbx_description
1 polymer ?
#
loop_
_entity_poly.entity_id
_entity_poly.type
_entity_poly.pdbx_seq_one_letter_code
_entity_poly.pdbx_strand_id
1 'polypeptide(L)'
;MGVFALSAGSKKELLNVHEALVSVVERAVQISVQEFAVHDGIRTLAEQQKMVQSGASQTMDSRHLTGHAVDLVPYINGKLRWEWPPIYLIADAMRMSVLIRLSRRTRRWTICVKAGFRQRPC
;
A
#
# COMPACT_ATOMS: atom_id res chain seq x y z
N MET A 1 6.54 1.97 19.20
CA MET A 1 6.51 2.17 17.73
C MET A 1 5.47 3.23 17.45
N GLY A 2 5.85 4.33 16.80
CA GLY A 2 4.91 5.35 16.39
C GLY A 2 4.06 4.84 15.22
N VAL A 3 2.76 5.11 15.25
CA VAL A 3 1.91 4.90 14.08
C VAL A 3 2.17 6.08 13.14
N PHE A 4 2.67 5.80 11.94
CA PHE A 4 2.89 6.85 10.94
C PHE A 4 1.57 7.21 10.25
N ALA A 5 1.49 8.44 9.76
CA ALA A 5 0.33 8.95 9.05
C ALA A 5 0.74 9.57 7.71
N LEU A 6 -0.13 9.45 6.71
CA LEU A 6 0.10 10.09 5.41
C LEU A 6 0.02 11.61 5.53
N SER A 7 1.01 12.28 4.93
CA SER A 7 1.03 13.73 4.80
C SER A 7 -0.15 14.23 3.94
N ALA A 8 -0.49 15.51 4.05
CA ALA A 8 -1.52 16.13 3.20
C ALA A 8 -1.18 16.02 1.70
N GLY A 9 0.11 16.14 1.34
CA GLY A 9 0.57 15.95 -0.03
C GLY A 9 0.33 14.53 -0.53
N SER A 10 0.69 13.52 0.27
CA SER A 10 0.46 12.12 -0.10
C SER A 10 -1.04 11.77 -0.22
N LYS A 11 -1.90 12.38 0.61
CA LYS A 11 -3.35 12.22 0.47
C LYS A 11 -3.89 12.82 -0.82
N LYS A 12 -3.30 13.91 -1.30
CA LYS A 12 -3.66 14.54 -2.58
C LYS A 12 -3.30 13.64 -3.76
N GLU A 13 -2.15 12.99 -3.72
CA GLU A 13 -1.74 12.04 -4.78
C GLU A 13 -2.62 10.78 -4.82
N LEU A 14 -3.27 10.43 -3.71
CA LEU A 14 -4.21 9.31 -3.65
C LEU A 14 -5.62 9.67 -4.16
N LEU A 15 -5.87 10.92 -4.55
CA LEU A 15 -7.16 11.31 -5.13
C LEU A 15 -7.37 10.59 -6.47
N ASN A 16 -8.56 10.00 -6.65
CA ASN A 16 -8.95 9.22 -7.83
C ASN A 16 -8.17 7.93 -8.08
N VAL A 17 -7.25 7.55 -7.17
CA VAL A 17 -6.67 6.20 -7.14
C VAL A 17 -7.74 5.20 -6.72
N HIS A 18 -7.65 3.98 -7.22
CA HIS A 18 -8.61 2.92 -6.91
C HIS A 18 -8.71 2.70 -5.38
N GLU A 19 -9.92 2.74 -4.83
CA GLU A 19 -10.20 2.67 -3.38
C GLU A 19 -9.54 1.48 -2.65
N ALA A 20 -9.55 0.30 -3.28
CA ALA A 20 -8.85 -0.87 -2.76
C ALA A 20 -7.35 -0.63 -2.54
N LEU A 21 -6.68 0.06 -3.48
CA LEU A 21 -5.25 0.38 -3.36
C LEU A 21 -5.02 1.43 -2.27
N VAL A 22 -5.87 2.47 -2.22
CA VAL A 22 -5.84 3.49 -1.15
C VAL A 22 -5.92 2.82 0.23
N SER A 23 -6.88 1.91 0.44
CA SER A 23 -7.02 1.18 1.71
C SER A 23 -5.80 0.35 2.10
N VAL A 24 -5.07 -0.16 1.10
CA VAL A 24 -3.82 -0.91 1.31
C VAL A 24 -2.69 0.02 1.71
N VAL A 25 -2.56 1.18 1.06
CA VAL A 25 -1.55 2.20 1.39
C VAL A 25 -1.77 2.77 2.79
N GLU A 26 -3.03 3.08 3.15
CA GLU A 26 -3.41 3.53 4.48
C GLU A 26 -3.14 2.48 5.57
N ARG A 27 -3.24 1.20 5.21
CA ARG A 27 -2.86 0.12 6.12
C ARG A 27 -1.34 -0.04 6.22
N ALA A 28 -0.63 0.14 5.11
CA ALA A 28 0.81 -0.01 5.04
C ALA A 28 1.52 1.03 5.91
N VAL A 29 1.06 2.29 5.91
CA VAL A 29 1.66 3.34 6.75
C VAL A 29 1.53 3.03 8.25
N GLN A 30 0.48 2.31 8.66
CA GLN A 30 0.27 1.94 10.07
C GLN A 30 1.17 0.79 10.55
N ILE A 31 1.62 -0.07 9.63
CA ILE A 31 2.41 -1.27 9.97
C ILE A 31 3.87 -1.16 9.55
N SER A 32 4.20 -0.17 8.71
CA SER A 32 5.56 0.08 8.26
C SER A 32 6.46 0.45 9.43
N VAL A 33 7.72 0.02 9.34
CA VAL A 33 8.77 0.37 10.31
C VAL A 33 9.37 1.75 10.07
N GLN A 34 9.02 2.39 8.95
CA GLN A 34 9.51 3.71 8.54
C GLN A 34 8.42 4.55 7.88
N GLU A 35 8.63 5.87 7.86
CA GLU A 35 7.81 6.81 7.11
C GLU A 35 8.06 6.70 5.61
N PHE A 36 7.00 6.94 4.84
CA PHE A 36 7.06 7.07 3.41
C PHE A 36 6.00 8.07 2.92
N ALA A 37 6.25 8.63 1.75
CA ALA A 37 5.33 9.51 1.06
C ALA A 37 4.86 8.85 -0.24
N VAL A 38 3.62 9.13 -0.63
CA VAL A 38 3.14 8.88 -1.99
C VAL A 38 3.66 10.00 -2.87
N HIS A 39 4.44 9.64 -3.90
CA HIS A 39 5.07 10.60 -4.81
C HIS A 39 4.27 10.80 -6.09
N ASP A 40 3.74 9.72 -6.66
CA ASP A 40 2.93 9.75 -7.87
C ASP A 40 1.78 8.74 -7.73
N GLY A 41 0.55 9.21 -7.91
CA GLY A 41 -0.66 8.37 -7.89
C GLY A 41 -1.25 8.26 -9.28
N ILE A 42 -2.21 9.14 -9.59
CA ILE A 42 -2.80 9.24 -10.92
C ILE A 42 -1.89 10.05 -11.83
N ARG A 43 -1.46 9.42 -12.93
CA ARG A 43 -0.71 10.09 -13.98
C ARG A 43 -1.63 10.55 -15.09
N THR A 44 -1.39 11.73 -15.64
CA THR A 44 -2.10 12.22 -16.82
C THR A 44 -1.54 11.60 -18.10
N LEU A 45 -2.35 11.62 -19.16
CA LEU A 45 -1.93 11.12 -20.47
C LEU A 45 -0.73 11.93 -21.02
N ALA A 46 -0.72 13.25 -20.80
CA ALA A 46 0.38 14.13 -21.22
C ALA A 46 1.69 13.81 -20.48
N GLU A 47 1.64 13.55 -19.16
CA GLU A 47 2.82 13.14 -18.39
C GLU A 47 3.36 11.79 -18.85
N GLN A 48 2.49 10.81 -19.09
CA GLN A 48 2.91 9.51 -19.60
C GLN A 48 3.54 9.64 -21.00
N GLN A 49 2.98 10.47 -21.89
CA GLN A 49 3.61 10.77 -23.19
C GLN A 49 5.00 11.37 -23.03
N LYS A 50 5.18 12.31 -22.10
CA LYS A 50 6.48 12.92 -21.81
C LYS A 50 7.48 11.86 -21.30
N MET A 51 7.05 10.93 -20.45
CA MET A 51 7.89 9.83 -19.96
C MET A 51 8.29 8.85 -21.07
N VAL A 52 7.40 8.58 -22.01
CA VAL A 52 7.73 7.73 -23.17
C VAL A 52 8.72 8.45 -24.09
N GLN A 53 8.50 9.75 -24.36
CA GLN A 53 9.42 10.55 -25.18
C GLN A 53 10.81 10.70 -24.55
N SER A 54 10.90 10.80 -23.22
CA SER A 54 12.19 10.87 -22.52
C SER A 54 12.87 9.51 -22.33
N GLY A 55 12.21 8.40 -22.71
CA GLY A 55 12.71 7.04 -22.51
C GLY A 55 12.56 6.51 -21.08
N ALA A 56 11.91 7.24 -20.17
CA ALA A 56 11.62 6.79 -18.80
C ALA A 56 10.51 5.72 -18.75
N SER A 57 9.69 5.62 -19.79
CA SER A 57 8.71 4.55 -19.96
C SER A 57 8.79 3.97 -21.36
N GLN A 58 8.60 2.66 -21.50
CA GLN A 58 8.64 1.99 -22.80
C GLN A 58 7.29 2.04 -23.54
N THR A 59 6.18 2.21 -22.82
CA THR A 59 4.83 2.09 -23.38
C THR A 59 3.91 3.18 -22.85
N MET A 60 2.84 3.46 -23.61
CA MET A 60 1.74 4.31 -23.15
C MET A 60 0.75 3.59 -22.21
N ASP A 61 0.84 2.26 -22.13
CA ASP A 61 -0.02 1.43 -21.27
C ASP A 61 0.51 1.42 -19.82
N SER A 62 0.13 2.44 -19.05
CA SER A 62 0.54 2.62 -17.65
C SER A 62 -0.63 2.44 -16.69
N ARG A 63 -0.39 1.68 -15.62
CA ARG A 63 -1.37 1.48 -14.53
C ARG A 63 -1.66 2.75 -13.72
N HIS A 64 -0.79 3.77 -13.80
CA HIS A 64 -1.06 5.08 -13.20
C HIS A 64 -2.18 5.83 -13.92
N LEU A 65 -2.39 5.59 -15.22
CA LEU A 65 -3.48 6.21 -15.97
C LEU A 65 -4.86 5.74 -15.50
N THR A 66 -4.93 4.50 -15.01
CA THR A 66 -6.18 3.86 -14.56
C THR A 66 -6.33 3.86 -13.04
N GLY A 67 -5.39 4.44 -12.28
CA GLY A 67 -5.44 4.49 -10.82
C GLY A 67 -5.16 3.16 -10.12
N HIS A 68 -4.48 2.24 -10.80
CA HIS A 68 -4.12 0.93 -10.26
C HIS A 68 -2.65 0.83 -9.81
N ALA A 69 -1.92 1.94 -9.81
CA ALA A 69 -0.54 2.02 -9.34
C ALA A 69 -0.32 3.30 -8.53
N VAL A 70 0.65 3.23 -7.61
CA VAL A 70 1.14 4.35 -6.80
C VAL A 70 2.63 4.17 -6.59
N ASP A 71 3.37 5.28 -6.63
CA ASP A 71 4.80 5.32 -6.34
C ASP A 71 5.02 5.77 -4.90
N LEU A 72 5.69 4.92 -4.11
CA LEU A 72 5.97 5.15 -2.70
C LEU A 72 7.46 5.42 -2.51
N VAL A 73 7.76 6.45 -1.73
CA VAL A 73 9.14 6.90 -1.51
C VAL A 73 9.44 6.99 -0.02
N PRO A 74 10.51 6.32 0.46
CA PRO A 74 11.02 6.49 1.82
C PRO A 74 11.20 7.95 2.23
N TYR A 75 10.70 8.30 3.41
CA TYR A 75 10.94 9.59 4.03
C TYR A 75 11.83 9.39 5.26
N ILE A 76 13.11 9.77 5.14
CA ILE A 76 14.14 9.52 6.15
C ILE A 76 14.87 10.83 6.44
N ASN A 77 14.95 11.21 7.73
CA ASN A 77 15.62 12.43 8.18
C ASN A 77 15.15 13.69 7.43
N GLY A 78 13.85 13.81 7.21
CA GLY A 78 13.24 14.97 6.57
C GLY A 78 13.38 15.01 5.03
N LYS A 79 13.92 13.96 4.40
CA LYS A 79 14.19 13.93 2.95
C LYS A 79 13.65 12.66 2.30
N LEU A 80 13.22 12.79 1.05
CA LEU A 80 12.87 11.65 0.20
C LEU A 80 14.14 10.93 -0.25
N ARG A 81 14.13 9.60 -0.18
CA ARG A 81 15.29 8.74 -0.52
C ARG A 81 14.87 7.66 -1.51
N TRP A 82 15.61 7.57 -2.61
CA TRP A 82 15.36 6.61 -3.71
C TRP A 82 16.30 5.40 -3.66
N GLU A 83 16.61 4.95 -2.44
CA GLU A 83 17.54 3.86 -2.20
C GLU A 83 16.77 2.55 -2.06
N TRP A 84 17.27 1.48 -2.67
CA TRP A 84 16.62 0.17 -2.65
C TRP A 84 16.38 -0.39 -1.24
N PRO A 85 17.33 -0.35 -0.27
CA PRO A 85 17.13 -1.00 1.01
C PRO A 85 15.91 -0.46 1.80
N PRO A 86 15.71 0.86 1.93
CA PRO A 86 14.49 1.40 2.54
C PRO A 86 13.20 1.13 1.74
N ILE A 87 13.28 1.06 0.41
CA ILE A 87 12.12 0.76 -0.45
C ILE A 87 11.59 -0.65 -0.14
N TYR A 88 12.47 -1.63 0.09
CA TYR A 88 12.04 -3.00 0.41
C TYR A 88 11.23 -3.09 1.70
N LEU A 89 11.53 -2.26 2.71
CA LEU A 89 10.76 -2.22 3.96
C LEU A 89 9.33 -1.73 3.74
N ILE A 90 9.14 -0.75 2.84
CA ILE A 90 7.81 -0.28 2.45
C ILE A 90 7.08 -1.34 1.61
N ALA A 91 7.79 -2.01 0.70
CA ALA A 91 7.22 -3.06 -0.12
C ALA A 91 6.69 -4.24 0.73
N ASP A 92 7.42 -4.61 1.79
CA ASP A 92 6.97 -5.62 2.76
C ASP A 92 5.71 -5.18 3.50
N ALA A 93 5.66 -3.92 3.97
CA ALA A 93 4.47 -3.34 4.59
C ALA A 93 3.26 -3.33 3.64
N MET A 94 3.46 -3.02 2.36
CA MET A 94 2.41 -3.10 1.34
C MET A 94 1.91 -4.53 1.16
N ARG A 95 2.82 -5.50 1.02
CA ARG A 95 2.48 -6.93 0.90
C ARG A 95 1.69 -7.41 2.11
N MET A 96 2.16 -7.11 3.32
CA MET A 96 1.50 -7.49 4.56
C MET A 96 0.11 -6.86 4.68
N SER A 97 -0.06 -5.61 4.24
CA SER A 97 -1.36 -4.93 4.22
C SER A 97 -2.39 -5.62 3.33
N VAL A 98 -1.96 -6.08 2.15
CA VAL A 98 -2.79 -6.89 1.25
C VAL A 98 -3.17 -8.22 1.91
N LEU A 99 -2.22 -8.93 2.53
CA LEU A 99 -2.49 -10.20 3.21
C LEU A 99 -3.47 -10.05 4.38
N ILE A 100 -3.32 -8.99 5.18
CA ILE A 100 -4.27 -8.66 6.26
C ILE A 100 -5.66 -8.40 5.69
N ARG A 101 -5.77 -7.66 4.59
CA ARG A 101 -7.05 -7.39 3.92
C ARG A 101 -7.69 -8.66 3.37
N LEU A 102 -6.93 -9.53 2.71
CA LEU A 102 -7.43 -10.77 2.13
C LEU A 102 -7.81 -11.80 3.20
N SER A 103 -7.02 -11.91 4.28
CA SER A 103 -7.34 -12.81 5.40
C SER A 103 -8.63 -12.44 6.14
N ARG A 104 -9.07 -11.18 6.07
CA ARG A 104 -10.40 -10.76 6.57
C ARG A 104 -11.54 -11.24 5.68
N ARG A 105 -11.29 -11.46 4.38
CA ARG A 105 -12.28 -11.97 3.41
C ARG A 105 -12.51 -13.48 3.55
N THR A 106 -11.54 -14.21 4.10
CA THR A 106 -11.61 -15.67 4.31
C THR A 106 -12.04 -16.09 5.72
N ARG A 107 -12.36 -15.16 6.64
CA ARG A 107 -13.01 -15.50 7.92
C ARG A 107 -14.51 -15.75 7.78
N ARG A 108 -14.88 -16.64 6.85
CA ARG A 108 -16.08 -17.49 6.95
C ARG A 108 -15.63 -18.93 7.18
N TRP A 109 -14.68 -19.11 8.09
CA TRP A 109 -14.45 -20.39 8.74
C TRP A 109 -14.68 -20.15 10.22
N THR A 110 -15.84 -20.63 10.65
CA THR A 110 -16.20 -20.89 12.02
C THR A 110 -15.03 -21.60 12.69
N ILE A 111 -14.17 -20.88 13.42
CA ILE A 111 -13.44 -21.53 14.50
C ILE A 111 -14.48 -21.64 15.63
N CYS A 112 -15.23 -22.74 15.54
CA CYS A 112 -16.07 -23.20 16.62
C CYS A 112 -15.09 -23.63 17.72
N VAL A 113 -14.71 -22.73 18.61
CA VAL A 113 -14.08 -23.12 19.87
C VAL A 113 -15.19 -23.68 20.76
N LYS A 114 -15.71 -24.86 20.40
CA LYS A 114 -16.29 -25.78 21.39
C LYS A 114 -15.15 -26.68 21.83
N ALA A 115 -14.29 -26.16 22.71
CA ALA A 115 -13.53 -27.02 23.61
C ALA A 115 -14.52 -27.56 24.66
N GLY A 116 -15.40 -28.47 24.24
CA GLY A 116 -16.18 -29.29 25.14
C GLY A 116 -15.27 -30.35 25.71
N PHE A 117 -14.80 -30.15 26.95
CA PHE A 117 -14.10 -31.17 27.71
C PHE A 117 -14.87 -31.45 29.01
N ARG A 118 -15.62 -32.57 29.00
CA ARG A 118 -16.22 -33.32 30.13
C ARG A 118 -17.21 -32.52 31.01
N GLN A 119 -18.38 -33.03 31.40
CA GLN A 119 -18.61 -34.30 32.08
C GLN A 119 -20.07 -34.79 31.88
N ARG A 120 -20.24 -36.10 31.75
CA ARG A 120 -21.35 -36.93 32.29
C ARG A 120 -20.69 -38.23 32.76
N PRO A 121 -21.22 -39.00 33.74
CA PRO A 121 -22.52 -38.87 34.43
C PRO A 121 -22.44 -38.93 35.97
N CYS A 122 -23.45 -38.34 36.64
CA CYS A 122 -24.31 -38.96 37.65
C CYS A 122 -25.74 -38.46 37.35
#